data_AF-A0A8C4GFN6-F1
#
_entry.id   AF-A0A8C4GFN6-F1
#
_cell.length_a   1.000
_cell.length_b   1.000
_cell.length_c   1.000
_cell.angle_alpha   90.00
_cell.angle_beta   90.00
_cell.angle_gamma   90.00
#
_symmetry.space_group_name_H-M   'P 1'
#
loop_
_entity.id
_entity.type
_entity.pdbx_description
1 polymer ?
#
loop_
_entity_poly.entity_id
_entity_poly.type
_entity_poly.pdbx_seq_one_letter_code
_entity_poly.pdbx_strand_id
1 'polypeptide(L)'
;MLRNKTELKTEGFTVKATMKNSVVVGPPAAGAFRERPSKPTTFRKFYERGEFPMALEHDTKGNRIAWKVEIEKLDYHHYLPLFFDGLCETVHPYEFFARQGVHDMLEHGGPKIQPVIPQLIIPIKNALNTRNRQVICTTLKVLQHLVMSGDMVGEALVPYYRQILPILNIFKNMNTSRRSNLPPPSGSPSSPPSSSSPLAHSVTTSPAPDPGLFLSSGFPVNSGDGIDYSQQKRENIGDLIQETLEVFERYGGEDAFINIKYMVPTYESCMIS
;
A
#
# COMPACT_ATOMS: atom_id res chain seq x y z
N MET A 1 -50.73 -15.99 -35.24
CA MET A 1 -49.40 -16.57 -34.92
C MET A 1 -48.35 -15.48 -35.04
N LEU A 2 -47.86 -14.92 -33.92
CA LEU A 2 -46.72 -13.98 -33.97
C LEU A 2 -45.44 -14.80 -34.13
N ARG A 3 -44.76 -14.67 -35.29
CA ARG A 3 -43.41 -15.21 -35.48
C ARG A 3 -42.46 -14.38 -34.62
N ASN A 4 -41.89 -15.00 -33.58
CA ASN A 4 -40.75 -14.42 -32.85
C ASN A 4 -39.62 -14.21 -33.87
N LYS A 5 -39.39 -12.96 -34.28
CA LYS A 5 -38.22 -12.58 -35.07
C LYS A 5 -37.00 -12.76 -34.17
N THR A 6 -36.17 -13.76 -34.48
CA THR A 6 -34.87 -13.95 -33.84
C THR A 6 -33.98 -12.75 -34.17
N GLU A 7 -33.64 -11.96 -33.16
CA GLU A 7 -32.67 -10.88 -33.27
C GLU A 7 -31.27 -11.44 -33.55
N LEU A 8 -30.63 -10.93 -34.60
CA LEU A 8 -29.29 -11.33 -35.03
C LEU A 8 -28.24 -10.57 -34.21
N LYS A 9 -27.52 -11.26 -33.32
CA LYS A 9 -26.37 -10.65 -32.62
C LYS A 9 -25.21 -10.46 -33.59
N THR A 10 -24.60 -9.28 -33.58
CA THR A 10 -23.47 -8.94 -34.47
C THR A 10 -22.43 -8.10 -33.78
N GLU A 11 -21.19 -8.13 -34.28
CA GLU A 11 -20.13 -7.24 -33.83
C GLU A 11 -20.35 -5.81 -34.35
N GLY A 12 -19.86 -4.83 -33.59
CA GLY A 12 -19.85 -3.44 -34.00
C GLY A 12 -19.03 -3.21 -35.26
N PHE A 13 -19.29 -2.11 -35.96
CA PHE A 13 -18.53 -1.72 -37.17
C PHE A 13 -18.61 -2.73 -38.33
N THR A 14 -19.66 -3.56 -38.39
CA THR A 14 -19.90 -4.50 -39.49
C THR A 14 -21.14 -4.11 -40.32
N VAL A 15 -21.23 -4.56 -41.58
CA VAL A 15 -22.44 -4.34 -42.42
C VAL A 15 -23.69 -4.98 -41.80
N LYS A 16 -23.52 -6.07 -41.04
CA LYS A 16 -24.62 -6.72 -40.31
C LYS A 16 -25.14 -5.86 -39.17
N ALA A 17 -24.34 -4.98 -38.58
CA ALA A 17 -24.73 -4.06 -37.51
C ALA A 17 -25.75 -2.99 -37.93
N THR A 18 -25.89 -2.73 -39.24
CA THR A 18 -26.86 -1.75 -39.76
C THR A 18 -28.19 -2.38 -40.18
N MET A 19 -28.36 -3.70 -39.99
CA MET A 19 -29.57 -4.43 -40.40
C MET A 19 -30.71 -4.23 -39.38
N LYS A 20 -31.96 -4.12 -39.88
CA LYS A 20 -33.16 -3.85 -39.05
C LYS A 20 -33.47 -4.91 -37.98
N ASN A 21 -32.91 -6.11 -38.06
CA ASN A 21 -33.13 -7.18 -37.08
C ASN A 21 -31.81 -7.57 -36.38
N SER A 22 -30.81 -6.69 -36.34
CA SER A 22 -29.53 -6.96 -35.67
C SER A 22 -29.36 -6.17 -34.38
N VAL A 23 -28.79 -6.81 -33.37
CA VAL A 23 -28.36 -6.17 -32.12
C VAL A 23 -26.84 -6.24 -32.05
N VAL A 24 -26.20 -5.09 -31.94
CA VAL A 24 -24.74 -5.00 -31.77
C VAL A 24 -24.39 -5.44 -30.35
N VAL A 25 -23.55 -6.47 -30.23
CA VAL A 25 -23.00 -6.89 -28.95
C VAL A 25 -21.96 -5.84 -28.54
N GLY A 26 -22.03 -5.38 -27.29
CA GLY A 26 -21.03 -4.48 -26.74
C GLY A 26 -19.63 -5.11 -26.77
N PRO A 27 -18.56 -4.29 -26.74
CA PRO A 27 -17.20 -4.81 -26.69
C PRO A 27 -16.99 -5.72 -25.47
N PRO A 28 -16.06 -6.70 -25.55
CA PRO A 28 -15.76 -7.56 -24.42
C PRO A 28 -15.23 -6.73 -23.24
N ALA A 29 -15.50 -7.20 -22.02
CA ALA A 29 -15.02 -6.53 -20.81
C ALA A 29 -13.48 -6.49 -20.79
N ALA A 30 -12.90 -5.29 -20.72
CA ALA A 30 -11.46 -5.09 -20.76
C ALA A 30 -10.69 -5.72 -19.57
N GLY A 31 -11.39 -6.01 -18.45
CA GLY A 31 -10.78 -6.65 -17.28
C GLY A 31 -9.67 -5.80 -16.63
N ALA A 32 -9.71 -4.48 -16.79
CA ALA A 32 -8.67 -3.56 -16.31
C ALA A 32 -8.45 -3.61 -14.79
N PHE A 33 -9.49 -3.94 -14.02
CA PHE A 33 -9.45 -4.02 -12.55
C PHE A 33 -9.39 -5.45 -12.01
N ARG A 34 -9.46 -6.47 -12.88
CA ARG A 34 -9.47 -7.87 -12.44
C ARG A 34 -8.10 -8.22 -11.87
N GLU A 35 -8.09 -8.80 -10.67
CA GLU A 35 -6.90 -9.37 -10.04
C GLU A 35 -6.19 -10.35 -10.98
N ARG A 36 -4.87 -10.40 -10.86
CA ARG A 36 -3.98 -11.24 -11.65
C ARG A 36 -3.17 -12.12 -10.70
N PRO A 37 -3.14 -13.45 -10.93
CA PRO A 37 -2.34 -14.32 -10.09
C PRO A 37 -0.85 -13.95 -10.21
N SER A 38 -0.15 -13.94 -9.08
CA SER A 38 1.30 -13.85 -9.06
C SER A 38 1.92 -15.16 -9.56
N LYS A 39 3.13 -15.06 -10.11
CA LYS A 39 3.96 -16.25 -10.38
C LYS A 39 4.49 -16.79 -9.04
N PRO A 40 4.80 -18.09 -8.94
CA PRO A 40 5.48 -18.62 -7.77
C PRO A 40 6.77 -17.83 -7.49
N THR A 41 6.91 -17.32 -6.28
CA THR A 41 8.05 -16.49 -5.89
C THR A 41 9.29 -17.35 -5.64
N THR A 42 10.44 -16.75 -5.86
CA THR A 42 11.72 -17.28 -5.39
C THR A 42 11.78 -17.21 -3.86
N PHE A 43 11.17 -16.18 -3.27
CA PHE A 43 11.00 -16.05 -1.81
C PHE A 43 10.43 -17.33 -1.18
N ARG A 44 9.27 -17.80 -1.66
CA ARG A 44 8.61 -19.00 -1.10
C ARG A 44 9.49 -20.24 -1.18
N LYS A 45 10.21 -20.43 -2.31
CA LYS A 45 11.13 -21.55 -2.49
C LYS A 45 12.28 -21.51 -1.48
N PHE A 46 12.86 -20.33 -1.22
CA PHE A 46 13.92 -20.16 -0.22
C PHE A 46 13.40 -20.42 1.19
N TYR A 47 12.16 -20.02 1.48
CA TYR A 47 11.52 -20.26 2.76
C TYR A 47 11.31 -21.75 3.01
N GLU A 48 10.72 -22.46 2.05
CA GLU A 48 10.46 -23.90 2.14
C GLU A 48 11.76 -24.72 2.28
N ARG A 49 12.89 -24.22 1.76
CA ARG A 49 14.21 -24.83 1.91
C ARG A 49 14.91 -24.50 3.23
N GLY A 50 14.39 -23.55 4.01
CA GLY A 50 15.00 -23.12 5.27
C GLY A 50 16.30 -22.31 5.09
N GLU A 51 16.49 -21.70 3.92
CA GLU A 51 17.73 -20.99 3.56
C GLU A 51 17.77 -19.54 4.09
N PHE A 52 16.66 -19.03 4.66
CA PHE A 52 16.65 -17.66 5.18
C PHE A 52 17.45 -17.51 6.48
N PRO A 53 18.15 -16.36 6.64
CA PRO A 53 18.83 -15.97 7.88
C PRO A 53 17.85 -15.46 8.94
N MET A 54 16.62 -15.96 8.98
CA MET A 54 15.59 -15.57 9.95
C MET A 54 14.77 -16.78 10.39
N ALA A 55 14.19 -16.71 11.59
CA ALA A 55 13.32 -17.73 12.16
C ALA A 55 12.13 -17.10 12.89
N LEU A 56 11.06 -17.89 13.06
CA LEU A 56 9.94 -17.50 13.93
C LEU A 56 10.36 -17.70 15.39
N GLU A 57 10.35 -16.64 16.16
CA GLU A 57 10.48 -16.69 17.61
C GLU A 57 9.11 -16.48 18.25
N HIS A 58 8.70 -17.42 19.09
CA HIS A 58 7.48 -17.30 19.89
C HIS A 58 7.86 -16.67 21.22
N ASP A 59 7.55 -15.38 21.39
CA ASP A 59 7.59 -14.73 22.69
C ASP A 59 6.18 -14.78 23.32
N THR A 60 6.13 -14.72 24.64
CA THR A 60 4.92 -14.52 25.45
C THR A 60 4.09 -13.30 25.02
N LYS A 61 4.69 -12.37 24.27
CA LYS A 61 4.10 -11.13 23.74
C LYS A 61 3.66 -11.20 22.27
N GLY A 62 3.88 -12.33 21.59
CA GLY A 62 3.51 -12.52 20.18
C GLY A 62 4.62 -13.11 19.31
N ASN A 63 4.32 -13.28 18.03
CA ASN A 63 5.26 -13.81 17.04
C ASN A 63 6.23 -12.72 16.61
N ARG A 64 7.53 -12.96 16.79
CA ARG A 64 8.60 -12.08 16.29
C ARG A 64 9.47 -12.83 15.29
N ILE A 65 10.07 -12.09 14.37
CA ILE A 65 11.18 -12.66 13.59
C ILE A 65 12.47 -12.45 14.35
N ALA A 66 13.30 -13.49 14.40
CA ALA A 66 14.65 -13.43 14.93
C ALA A 66 15.63 -13.62 13.77
N TRP A 67 16.53 -12.65 13.58
CA TRP A 67 17.59 -12.76 12.58
C TRP A 67 18.74 -13.60 13.14
N LYS A 68 19.15 -14.62 12.37
CA LYS A 68 20.29 -15.49 12.70
C LYS A 68 21.63 -14.80 12.47
N VAL A 69 21.63 -13.75 11.66
CA VAL A 69 22.80 -12.94 11.29
C VAL A 69 22.41 -11.47 11.41
N GLU A 70 23.29 -10.64 11.97
CA GLU A 70 23.10 -9.18 12.03
C GLU A 70 22.78 -8.61 10.64
N ILE A 71 21.76 -7.76 10.55
CA ILE A 71 21.22 -7.24 9.28
C ILE A 71 22.31 -6.48 8.50
N GLU A 72 23.14 -5.72 9.22
CA GLU A 72 24.23 -4.92 8.69
C GLU A 72 25.29 -5.76 7.97
N LYS A 73 25.40 -7.06 8.31
CA LYS A 73 26.35 -8.01 7.71
C LYS A 73 25.78 -8.80 6.52
N LEU A 74 24.49 -8.69 6.24
CA LEU A 74 23.85 -9.42 5.13
C LEU A 74 24.29 -8.90 3.76
N ASP A 75 24.28 -9.76 2.74
CA ASP A 75 24.44 -9.32 1.35
C ASP A 75 23.12 -8.76 0.81
N TYR A 76 23.05 -7.43 0.66
CA TYR A 76 21.85 -6.74 0.19
C TYR A 76 21.55 -6.99 -1.28
N HIS A 77 22.55 -7.30 -2.12
CA HIS A 77 22.32 -7.64 -3.52
C HIS A 77 21.60 -8.98 -3.66
N HIS A 78 21.78 -9.89 -2.70
CA HIS A 78 21.12 -11.19 -2.67
C HIS A 78 19.76 -11.13 -1.96
N TYR A 79 19.74 -10.64 -0.72
CA TYR A 79 18.58 -10.79 0.15
C TYR A 79 17.49 -9.75 -0.08
N LEU A 80 17.83 -8.48 -0.32
CA LEU A 80 16.81 -7.44 -0.45
C LEU A 80 15.88 -7.68 -1.66
N PRO A 81 16.38 -8.01 -2.87
CA PRO A 81 15.50 -8.37 -3.99
C PRO A 81 14.66 -9.62 -3.72
N LEU A 82 15.21 -10.59 -2.97
CA LEU A 82 14.48 -11.81 -2.60
C LEU A 82 13.30 -11.50 -1.67
N PHE A 83 13.47 -10.62 -0.68
CA PHE A 83 12.37 -10.16 0.17
C PHE A 83 11.33 -9.34 -0.59
N PHE A 84 11.78 -8.46 -1.50
CA PHE A 84 10.88 -7.71 -2.38
C PHE A 84 10.07 -8.61 -3.33
N ASP A 85 10.62 -9.73 -3.80
CA ASP A 85 9.89 -10.73 -4.59
C ASP A 85 8.73 -11.35 -3.77
N GLY A 86 8.93 -11.49 -2.45
CA GLY A 86 7.92 -11.94 -1.50
C GLY A 86 6.75 -10.97 -1.27
N LEU A 87 6.80 -9.72 -1.77
CA LEU A 87 5.69 -8.76 -1.58
C LEU A 87 4.37 -9.19 -2.21
N CYS A 88 4.41 -10.11 -3.18
CA CYS A 88 3.20 -10.67 -3.79
C CYS A 88 2.63 -11.89 -3.04
N GLU A 89 3.25 -12.30 -1.93
CA GLU A 89 2.73 -13.33 -1.03
C GLU A 89 1.55 -12.81 -0.21
N THR A 90 0.51 -13.63 -0.08
CA THR A 90 -0.72 -13.31 0.68
C THR A 90 -1.09 -14.40 1.68
N VAL A 91 -0.26 -15.45 1.79
CA VAL A 91 -0.54 -16.63 2.59
C VAL A 91 0.42 -16.66 3.77
N HIS A 92 -0.12 -16.83 4.98
CA HIS A 92 0.69 -17.06 6.19
C HIS A 92 1.42 -18.41 6.10
N PRO A 93 2.71 -18.51 6.51
CA PRO A 93 3.53 -17.46 7.14
C PRO A 93 4.29 -16.56 6.16
N TYR A 94 4.28 -16.86 4.87
CA TYR A 94 5.14 -16.22 3.86
C TYR A 94 4.99 -14.70 3.82
N GLU A 95 3.77 -14.18 3.82
CA GLU A 95 3.53 -12.73 3.78
C GLU A 95 4.12 -11.99 4.99
N PHE A 96 4.08 -12.59 6.18
CA PHE A 96 4.58 -12.00 7.41
C PHE A 96 6.11 -11.90 7.35
N PHE A 97 6.79 -12.98 6.96
CA PHE A 97 8.24 -13.01 6.81
C PHE A 97 8.73 -12.07 5.72
N ALA A 98 8.05 -12.02 4.58
CA ALA A 98 8.43 -11.13 3.48
C ALA A 98 8.36 -9.66 3.92
N ARG A 99 7.23 -9.26 4.52
CA ARG A 99 6.98 -7.86 4.92
C ARG A 99 7.90 -7.41 6.03
N GLN A 100 8.07 -8.23 7.07
CA GLN A 100 8.96 -7.89 8.18
C GLN A 100 10.43 -7.89 7.74
N GLY A 101 10.82 -8.82 6.86
CA GLY A 101 12.17 -8.85 6.28
C GLY A 101 12.50 -7.60 5.47
N VAL A 102 11.60 -7.15 4.61
CA VAL A 102 11.74 -5.88 3.88
C VAL A 102 11.88 -4.71 4.86
N HIS A 103 10.98 -4.60 5.83
CA HIS A 103 10.97 -3.50 6.81
C HIS A 103 12.30 -3.41 7.55
N ASP A 104 12.75 -4.51 8.16
CA ASP A 104 13.98 -4.53 8.96
C ASP A 104 15.22 -4.22 8.12
N MET A 105 15.29 -4.74 6.89
CA MET A 105 16.40 -4.48 5.98
C MET A 105 16.44 -3.03 5.47
N LEU A 106 15.28 -2.39 5.26
CA LEU A 106 15.24 -0.97 4.89
C LEU A 106 15.60 -0.07 6.08
N GLU A 107 15.18 -0.43 7.28
CA GLU A 107 15.47 0.34 8.50
C GLU A 107 16.97 0.32 8.87
N HIS A 108 17.65 -0.82 8.71
CA HIS A 108 19.04 -1.01 9.14
C HIS A 108 20.05 -1.09 7.97
N GLY A 109 19.60 -0.88 6.73
CA GLY A 109 20.45 -1.07 5.55
C GLY A 109 21.38 0.08 5.24
N GLY A 110 20.99 1.30 5.59
CA GLY A 110 21.74 2.53 5.32
C GLY A 110 22.26 2.60 3.87
N PRO A 111 23.57 2.83 3.65
CA PRO A 111 24.13 3.06 2.31
C PRO A 111 24.11 1.81 1.41
N LYS A 112 23.77 0.63 1.94
CA LYS A 112 23.72 -0.63 1.16
C LYS A 112 22.44 -0.75 0.33
N ILE A 113 21.44 0.10 0.57
CA ILE A 113 20.15 0.07 -0.12
C ILE A 113 20.24 0.69 -1.51
N GLN A 114 20.86 1.87 -1.62
CA GLN A 114 20.93 2.64 -2.87
C GLN A 114 21.51 1.83 -4.06
N PRO A 115 22.60 1.05 -3.92
CA PRO A 115 23.15 0.26 -5.04
C PRO A 115 22.22 -0.84 -5.55
N VAL A 116 21.24 -1.26 -4.74
CA VAL A 116 20.36 -2.40 -5.05
C VAL A 116 19.07 -1.97 -5.75
N ILE A 117 18.74 -0.67 -5.77
CA ILE A 117 17.53 -0.12 -6.41
C ILE A 117 17.22 -0.72 -7.79
N PRO A 118 18.17 -0.85 -8.74
CA PRO A 118 17.87 -1.40 -10.06
C PRO A 118 17.30 -2.83 -10.02
N GLN A 119 17.67 -3.63 -9.01
CA GLN A 119 17.22 -5.01 -8.83
C GLN A 119 15.83 -5.10 -8.21
N LEU A 120 15.36 -4.05 -7.52
CA LEU A 120 14.05 -4.02 -6.85
C LEU A 120 12.91 -3.68 -7.83
N ILE A 121 13.22 -3.07 -8.97
CA ILE A 121 12.22 -2.55 -9.92
C ILE A 121 11.28 -3.64 -10.44
N ILE A 122 11.82 -4.81 -10.79
CA ILE A 122 11.03 -5.92 -11.31
C ILE A 122 10.13 -6.54 -10.22
N PRO A 123 10.62 -6.88 -9.02
CA PRO A 123 9.76 -7.28 -7.90
C PRO A 123 8.63 -6.29 -7.57
N ILE A 124 8.96 -4.99 -7.46
CA ILE A 124 7.97 -3.93 -7.20
C ILE A 124 6.88 -3.92 -8.28
N LYS A 125 7.31 -3.91 -9.55
CA LYS A 125 6.39 -3.94 -10.69
C LYS A 125 5.52 -5.18 -10.68
N ASN A 126 6.06 -6.35 -10.34
CA ASN A 126 5.30 -7.60 -10.29
C ASN A 126 4.24 -7.55 -9.19
N ALA A 127 4.59 -7.08 -7.99
CA ALA A 127 3.67 -6.93 -6.86
C ALA A 127 2.50 -5.99 -7.21
N LEU A 128 2.80 -4.79 -7.73
CA LEU A 128 1.75 -3.84 -8.13
C LEU A 128 0.86 -4.39 -9.26
N ASN A 129 1.43 -5.17 -10.20
CA ASN A 129 0.68 -5.75 -11.32
C ASN A 129 -0.23 -6.92 -10.92
N THR A 130 -0.15 -7.45 -9.70
CA THR A 130 -1.14 -8.42 -9.19
C THR A 130 -2.54 -7.84 -9.16
N ARG A 131 -2.68 -6.50 -9.08
CA ARG A 131 -3.96 -5.80 -8.92
C ARG A 131 -4.73 -6.22 -7.67
N ASN A 132 -4.09 -6.96 -6.77
CA ASN A 132 -4.65 -7.30 -5.48
C ASN A 132 -4.51 -6.09 -4.56
N ARG A 133 -5.62 -5.64 -3.99
CA ARG A 133 -5.66 -4.40 -3.19
C ARG A 133 -4.72 -4.46 -1.99
N GLN A 134 -4.64 -5.60 -1.31
CA GLN A 134 -3.78 -5.78 -0.14
C GLN A 134 -2.29 -5.67 -0.50
N VAL A 135 -1.90 -6.34 -1.59
CA VAL A 135 -0.53 -6.33 -2.11
C VAL A 135 -0.15 -4.92 -2.56
N ILE A 136 -1.03 -4.20 -3.27
CA ILE A 136 -0.77 -2.82 -3.70
C ILE A 136 -0.56 -1.91 -2.49
N CYS A 137 -1.47 -1.92 -1.50
CA CYS A 137 -1.34 -1.06 -0.32
C CYS A 137 -0.04 -1.34 0.43
N THR A 138 0.32 -2.62 0.61
CA THR A 138 1.56 -3.02 1.26
C THR A 138 2.78 -2.56 0.47
N THR A 139 2.76 -2.73 -0.85
CA THR A 139 3.86 -2.30 -1.74
C THR A 139 4.03 -0.78 -1.73
N LEU A 140 2.94 0.00 -1.70
CA LEU A 140 2.99 1.47 -1.62
C LEU A 140 3.64 1.96 -0.32
N LYS A 141 3.34 1.32 0.82
CA LYS A 141 3.97 1.64 2.11
C LYS A 141 5.46 1.26 2.13
N VAL A 142 5.80 0.11 1.55
CA VAL A 142 7.20 -0.28 1.36
C VAL A 142 7.95 0.72 0.48
N LEU A 143 7.30 1.24 -0.57
CA LEU A 143 7.89 2.27 -1.42
C LEU A 143 8.11 3.60 -0.69
N GLN A 144 7.19 4.00 0.19
CA GLN A 144 7.39 5.16 1.06
C GLN A 144 8.58 4.95 2.00
N HIS A 145 8.67 3.79 2.66
CA HIS A 145 9.82 3.45 3.53
C HIS A 145 11.13 3.41 2.74
N LEU A 146 11.13 2.83 1.53
CA LEU A 146 12.29 2.73 0.67
C LEU A 146 12.89 4.11 0.36
N VAL A 147 12.09 5.06 -0.13
CA VAL A 147 12.64 6.38 -0.50
C VAL A 147 13.06 7.21 0.71
N MET A 148 12.57 6.87 1.91
CA MET A 148 12.94 7.49 3.18
C MET A 148 14.10 6.77 3.90
N SER A 149 14.55 5.61 3.40
CA SER A 149 15.51 4.73 4.10
C SER A 149 16.96 5.19 4.06
N GLY A 150 17.30 6.18 3.22
CA GLY A 150 18.66 6.71 3.15
C GLY A 150 18.82 7.83 2.12
N ASP A 151 19.96 8.51 2.20
CA ASP A 151 20.30 9.60 1.30
C ASP A 151 20.33 9.11 -0.15
N MET A 152 19.85 9.94 -1.08
CA MET A 152 19.83 9.69 -2.53
C MET A 152 19.00 8.47 -2.98
N VAL A 153 18.32 7.76 -2.08
CA VAL A 153 17.51 6.58 -2.46
C VAL A 153 16.29 7.00 -3.28
N GLY A 154 15.62 8.08 -2.90
CA GLY A 154 14.50 8.64 -3.66
C GLY A 154 14.92 9.12 -5.06
N GLU A 155 16.02 9.88 -5.16
CA GLU A 155 16.59 10.32 -6.44
C GLU A 155 16.97 9.14 -7.34
N ALA A 156 17.58 8.09 -6.78
CA ALA A 156 17.94 6.88 -7.52
C ALA A 156 16.71 6.13 -8.08
N LEU A 157 15.51 6.35 -7.54
CA LEU A 157 14.28 5.71 -8.01
C LEU A 157 13.65 6.42 -9.23
N VAL A 158 13.90 7.72 -9.42
CA VAL A 158 13.27 8.55 -10.46
C VAL A 158 13.36 7.95 -11.88
N PRO A 159 14.52 7.42 -12.35
CA PRO A 159 14.64 6.83 -13.69
C PRO A 159 13.71 5.64 -13.96
N TYR A 160 13.13 5.08 -12.90
CA TYR A 160 12.28 3.89 -12.92
C TYR A 160 10.79 4.20 -12.76
N TYR A 161 10.39 5.45 -12.54
CA TYR A 161 8.97 5.85 -12.45
C TYR A 161 8.13 5.36 -13.62
N ARG A 162 8.70 5.38 -14.84
CA ARG A 162 8.06 4.84 -16.06
C ARG A 162 7.69 3.36 -16.01
N GLN A 163 8.32 2.58 -15.13
CA GLN A 163 8.05 1.15 -14.99
C GLN A 163 7.03 0.85 -13.88
N ILE A 164 7.00 1.67 -12.83
CA ILE A 164 6.25 1.40 -11.60
C ILE A 164 4.96 2.23 -11.48
N LEU A 165 4.94 3.48 -11.95
CA LEU A 165 3.80 4.39 -11.77
C LEU A 165 2.58 4.12 -12.66
N PRO A 166 2.69 3.61 -13.91
CA PRO A 166 1.52 3.47 -14.79
C PRO A 166 0.37 2.65 -14.21
N ILE A 167 0.65 1.67 -13.35
CA ILE A 167 -0.37 0.82 -12.71
C ILE A 167 -1.23 1.61 -11.70
N LEU A 168 -0.67 2.66 -11.08
CA LEU A 168 -1.35 3.47 -10.08
C LEU A 168 -2.49 4.29 -10.70
N ASN A 169 -2.39 4.67 -11.97
CA ASN A 169 -3.44 5.38 -12.69
C ASN A 169 -4.78 4.62 -12.70
N ILE A 170 -4.74 3.29 -12.65
CA ILE A 170 -5.95 2.47 -12.60
C ILE A 170 -6.67 2.66 -11.25
N PHE A 171 -5.92 2.77 -10.16
CA PHE A 171 -6.45 2.75 -8.79
C PHE A 171 -6.57 4.14 -8.14
N LYS A 172 -5.98 5.19 -8.74
CA LYS A 172 -5.91 6.54 -8.15
C LYS A 172 -7.27 7.11 -7.76
N ASN A 173 -8.31 6.86 -8.56
CA ASN A 173 -9.66 7.38 -8.31
C ASN A 173 -10.56 6.37 -7.56
N MET A 174 -10.02 5.23 -7.10
CA MET A 174 -10.77 4.21 -6.37
C MET A 174 -10.96 4.59 -4.90
N ASN A 175 -11.49 5.79 -4.69
CA ASN A 175 -12.05 6.20 -3.41
C ASN A 175 -13.25 5.30 -3.15
N THR A 176 -13.31 4.66 -1.98
CA THR A 176 -14.44 3.80 -1.59
C THR A 176 -15.75 4.60 -1.62
N SER A 177 -16.36 4.69 -2.80
CA SER A 177 -17.72 5.18 -3.01
C SER A 177 -18.69 4.13 -2.50
N ARG A 178 -18.83 4.07 -1.17
CA ARG A 178 -20.06 3.69 -0.47
C ARG A 178 -20.48 4.81 0.49
N ARG A 179 -20.53 6.03 -0.03
CA ARG A 179 -21.45 7.08 0.46
C ARG A 179 -22.45 7.39 -0.66
N SER A 180 -23.26 6.40 -1.01
CA SER A 180 -24.56 6.66 -1.64
C SER A 180 -25.54 5.58 -1.18
N ASN A 181 -26.66 6.04 -0.62
CA ASN A 181 -27.89 5.32 -0.30
C ASN A 181 -28.00 4.63 1.09
N LEU A 182 -27.73 5.36 2.18
CA LEU A 182 -28.60 5.20 3.35
C LEU A 182 -29.69 6.28 3.27
N PRO A 183 -30.99 5.93 3.37
CA PRO A 183 -32.04 6.92 3.55
C PRO A 183 -31.81 7.71 4.85
N PRO A 184 -32.24 8.98 4.92
CA PRO A 184 -32.11 9.77 6.13
C PRO A 184 -32.84 9.06 7.28
N PRO A 185 -32.32 9.16 8.53
CA PRO A 185 -33.03 8.61 9.68
C PRO A 185 -34.41 9.26 9.77
N SER A 186 -35.44 8.45 9.59
CA SER A 186 -36.83 8.84 9.83
C SER A 186 -36.94 9.35 11.26
N GLY A 187 -37.36 10.61 11.40
CA GLY A 187 -37.58 11.24 12.69
C GLY A 187 -38.58 10.46 13.54
N SER A 188 -38.32 10.45 14.85
CA SER A 188 -39.30 10.14 15.89
C SER A 188 -39.03 11.04 17.09
N PRO A 189 -40.06 11.36 17.89
CA PRO A 189 -40.25 12.69 18.45
C PRO A 189 -39.51 12.92 19.77
N SER A 190 -39.30 14.20 20.01
CA SER A 190 -39.04 14.86 21.30
C SER A 190 -39.78 14.25 22.49
N SER A 191 -39.07 14.14 23.61
CA SER A 191 -39.65 14.16 24.96
C SER A 191 -38.73 14.95 25.91
N PRO A 192 -39.29 15.59 26.96
CA PRO A 192 -38.83 16.88 27.49
C PRO A 192 -37.87 16.77 28.69
N PRO A 193 -37.27 17.90 29.16
CA PRO A 193 -36.25 17.87 30.19
C PRO A 193 -36.86 17.89 31.60
N SER A 194 -36.25 17.17 32.54
CA SER A 194 -36.49 17.35 33.97
C SER A 194 -35.18 17.69 34.69
N SER A 195 -35.20 18.85 35.33
CA SER A 195 -34.22 19.46 36.21
C SER A 195 -33.96 18.68 37.50
N SER A 196 -32.71 18.69 37.99
CA SER A 196 -32.36 19.07 39.38
C SER A 196 -30.85 18.89 39.66
N SER A 197 -30.21 19.95 40.11
CA SER A 197 -28.92 19.96 40.85
C SER A 197 -29.21 19.90 42.38
N PRO A 198 -28.26 20.10 43.34
CA PRO A 198 -26.78 20.24 43.31
C PRO A 198 -26.02 19.54 44.50
N LEU A 199 -24.72 19.87 44.66
CA LEU A 199 -23.82 19.84 45.86
C LEU A 199 -23.06 18.50 46.15
N ALA A 200 -21.77 18.43 46.54
CA ALA A 200 -20.77 19.41 47.00
C ALA A 200 -19.32 18.83 47.08
N HIS A 201 -18.32 19.74 47.13
CA HIS A 201 -16.96 19.69 47.77
C HIS A 201 -15.94 18.57 47.38
N SER A 202 -14.60 18.74 47.31
CA SER A 202 -13.62 19.74 47.82
C SER A 202 -12.23 19.59 47.12
N VAL A 203 -11.53 20.72 46.91
CA VAL A 203 -10.09 21.08 47.15
C VAL A 203 -9.10 19.89 47.31
N THR A 204 -7.90 19.82 46.71
CA THR A 204 -6.72 20.67 47.01
C THR A 204 -5.47 20.35 46.14
N THR A 205 -4.68 21.39 45.84
CA THR A 205 -3.19 21.49 45.68
C THR A 205 -2.43 20.92 44.48
N SER A 206 -1.86 21.86 43.70
CA SER A 206 -0.54 21.78 43.02
C SER A 206 0.63 21.82 44.03
N PRO A 207 1.89 21.51 43.65
CA PRO A 207 2.75 22.49 42.94
C PRO A 207 3.74 21.91 41.90
N ALA A 208 4.25 22.77 41.01
CA ALA A 208 5.50 22.65 40.24
C ALA A 208 6.59 23.54 40.94
N PRO A 209 7.91 23.62 40.57
CA PRO A 209 8.56 23.30 39.27
C PRO A 209 10.03 22.73 39.25
N ASP A 210 10.46 22.28 38.05
CA ASP A 210 11.80 22.34 37.37
C ASP A 210 13.12 21.79 38.01
N PRO A 211 14.27 21.65 37.27
CA PRO A 211 14.54 21.51 35.81
C PRO A 211 15.58 20.40 35.44
N GLY A 212 15.75 20.06 34.15
CA GLY A 212 17.08 19.70 33.60
C GLY A 212 17.27 18.34 32.89
N LEU A 213 17.50 18.45 31.57
CA LEU A 213 18.58 17.82 30.77
C LEU A 213 18.46 16.39 30.20
N PHE A 214 18.57 16.39 28.86
CA PHE A 214 19.20 15.42 27.94
C PHE A 214 18.38 14.29 27.28
N LEU A 215 18.02 14.55 26.01
CA LEU A 215 18.26 13.74 24.81
C LEU A 215 18.14 12.21 24.93
N SER A 216 17.01 11.67 24.48
CA SER A 216 16.92 10.63 23.43
C SER A 216 15.46 10.22 23.32
N SER A 217 14.73 10.80 22.36
CA SER A 217 13.40 10.30 22.01
C SER A 217 13.56 9.07 21.13
N GLY A 218 13.89 7.95 21.77
CA GLY A 218 13.64 6.62 21.21
C GLY A 218 12.14 6.42 21.08
N PHE A 219 11.68 6.14 19.86
CA PHE A 219 10.30 5.76 19.61
C PHE A 219 9.95 4.46 20.37
N PRO A 220 8.71 4.30 20.86
CA PRO A 220 8.33 3.17 21.68
C PRO A 220 8.43 1.84 20.92
N VAL A 221 8.99 0.85 21.61
CA VAL A 221 9.11 -0.56 21.23
C VAL A 221 7.78 -1.11 20.73
N ASN A 222 7.68 -1.36 19.42
CA ASN A 222 6.47 -1.87 18.78
C ASN A 222 6.28 -3.37 19.11
N SER A 223 5.30 -3.65 19.95
CA SER A 223 4.95 -5.00 20.42
C SER A 223 3.84 -5.58 19.55
N GLY A 224 4.21 -6.42 18.60
CA GLY A 224 3.58 -7.74 18.41
C GLY A 224 2.12 -7.85 17.97
N ASP A 225 1.37 -6.77 17.78
CA ASP A 225 0.18 -6.82 16.92
C ASP A 225 0.70 -6.66 15.50
N GLY A 226 0.56 -7.71 14.68
CA GLY A 226 1.09 -7.74 13.31
C GLY A 226 0.80 -6.41 12.65
N ILE A 227 1.79 -5.80 11.98
CA ILE A 227 1.60 -4.49 11.36
C ILE A 227 0.51 -4.67 10.30
N ASP A 228 -0.74 -4.52 10.70
CA ASP A 228 -1.89 -4.71 9.85
C ASP A 228 -2.11 -3.36 9.21
N TYR A 229 -1.29 -3.09 8.20
CA TYR A 229 -1.40 -1.94 7.34
C TYR A 229 -2.80 -1.81 6.70
N SER A 230 -3.64 -2.85 6.76
CA SER A 230 -4.98 -2.90 6.17
C SER A 230 -6.15 -2.76 7.14
N GLN A 231 -5.96 -3.01 8.46
CA GLN A 231 -7.08 -2.97 9.41
C GLN A 231 -7.19 -1.71 10.25
N GLN A 232 -6.11 -0.99 10.57
CA GLN A 232 -6.22 0.15 11.49
C GLN A 232 -6.81 1.43 10.86
N LYS A 233 -6.82 1.54 9.54
CA LYS A 233 -7.58 2.56 8.82
C LYS A 233 -8.19 1.88 7.59
N ARG A 234 -9.45 2.20 7.29
CA ARG A 234 -10.03 1.99 5.96
C ARG A 234 -9.24 2.83 4.94
N GLU A 235 -8.01 2.45 4.65
CA GLU A 235 -7.14 3.19 3.74
C GLU A 235 -7.74 3.06 2.35
N ASN A 236 -8.29 4.17 1.92
CA ASN A 236 -8.63 4.40 0.55
C ASN A 236 -7.33 4.31 -0.26
N ILE A 237 -7.29 3.37 -1.22
CA ILE A 237 -6.11 3.14 -2.06
C ILE A 237 -5.75 4.40 -2.86
N GLY A 238 -6.73 5.23 -3.22
CA GLY A 238 -6.50 6.51 -3.89
C GLY A 238 -5.73 7.50 -3.01
N ASP A 239 -6.09 7.60 -1.72
CA ASP A 239 -5.42 8.49 -0.76
C ASP A 239 -3.98 8.01 -0.50
N LEU A 240 -3.78 6.69 -0.35
CA LEU A 240 -2.44 6.11 -0.18
C LEU A 240 -1.57 6.31 -1.44
N ILE A 241 -2.14 6.18 -2.64
CA ILE A 241 -1.43 6.49 -3.89
C ILE A 241 -1.01 7.95 -3.91
N GLN A 242 -1.91 8.87 -3.53
CA GLN A 242 -1.60 10.29 -3.49
C GLN A 242 -0.47 10.58 -2.51
N GLU A 243 -0.55 10.06 -1.28
CA GLU A 243 0.51 10.17 -0.27
C GLU A 243 1.85 9.61 -0.78
N THR A 244 1.86 8.44 -1.42
CA THR A 244 3.11 7.87 -1.97
C THR A 244 3.71 8.75 -3.06
N LEU A 245 2.89 9.36 -3.93
CA LEU A 245 3.39 10.26 -4.98
C LEU A 245 3.99 11.54 -4.39
N GLU A 246 3.41 12.07 -3.31
CA GLU A 246 3.96 13.24 -2.60
C GLU A 246 5.30 12.92 -1.93
N VAL A 247 5.41 11.73 -1.33
CA VAL A 247 6.69 11.25 -0.78
C VAL A 247 7.72 11.09 -1.91
N PHE A 248 7.33 10.57 -3.07
CA PHE A 248 8.22 10.47 -4.24
C PHE A 248 8.69 11.82 -4.77
N GLU A 249 7.83 12.85 -4.74
CA GLU A 249 8.22 14.21 -5.10
C GLU A 249 9.18 14.81 -4.06
N ARG A 250 8.87 14.66 -2.77
CA ARG A 250 9.66 15.24 -1.67
C ARG A 250 11.10 14.70 -1.59
N TYR A 251 11.28 13.40 -1.87
CA TYR A 251 12.59 12.73 -1.75
C TYR A 251 13.26 12.44 -3.09
N GLY A 252 12.61 12.74 -4.22
CA GLY A 252 13.11 12.40 -5.56
C GLY A 252 13.98 13.47 -6.22
N GLY A 253 14.26 14.58 -5.55
CA GLY A 253 15.04 15.69 -6.12
C GLY A 253 14.27 16.55 -7.13
N GLU A 254 14.98 17.46 -7.81
CA GLU A 254 14.39 18.50 -8.66
C GLU A 254 13.56 17.95 -9.84
N ASP A 255 13.99 16.81 -10.40
CA ASP A 255 13.33 16.19 -11.56
C ASP A 255 12.18 15.25 -11.19
N ALA A 256 11.88 15.06 -9.90
CA ALA A 256 10.85 14.11 -9.48
C ALA A 256 9.47 14.48 -10.03
N PHE A 257 9.06 15.73 -9.87
CA PHE A 257 7.73 16.19 -10.28
C PHE A 257 7.47 15.98 -11.77
N ILE A 258 8.40 16.38 -12.65
CA ILE A 258 8.21 16.26 -14.10
C ILE A 258 8.08 14.79 -14.52
N ASN A 259 8.86 13.89 -13.91
CA ASN A 259 8.78 12.46 -14.18
C ASN A 259 7.49 11.83 -13.65
N ILE A 260 7.02 12.24 -12.46
CA ILE A 260 5.73 11.82 -11.92
C ILE A 260 4.60 12.30 -12.82
N LYS A 261 4.57 13.59 -13.18
CA LYS A 261 3.54 14.21 -14.02
C LYS A 261 3.44 13.56 -15.39
N TYR A 262 4.57 13.16 -15.97
CA TYR A 262 4.60 12.45 -17.26
C TYR A 262 3.93 11.06 -17.17
N MET A 263 4.05 10.38 -16.03
CA MET A 263 3.43 9.06 -15.80
C MET A 263 2.02 9.11 -15.22
N VAL A 264 1.71 10.12 -14.43
CA VAL A 264 0.44 10.34 -13.75
C VAL A 264 -0.04 11.76 -14.06
N PRO A 265 -0.67 12.00 -15.23
CA PRO A 265 -1.04 13.35 -15.68
C PRO A 265 -1.97 14.11 -14.73
N THR A 266 -2.74 13.39 -13.92
CA THR A 266 -3.66 13.95 -12.92
C THR A 266 -2.99 14.30 -11.59
N TYR A 267 -1.69 14.09 -11.43
CA TYR A 267 -0.97 14.48 -10.21
C TYR A 267 -0.71 15.99 -10.21
N GLU A 268 -0.85 16.62 -9.04
CA GLU A 268 -0.55 18.02 -8.79
C GLU A 268 0.56 18.09 -7.74
N SER A 269 1.49 19.02 -7.91
CA SER A 269 2.68 19.12 -7.04
C SER A 269 2.29 19.47 -5.61
N CYS A 270 2.91 18.81 -4.63
CA CYS A 270 2.74 19.13 -3.21
C CYS A 270 3.73 20.18 -2.68
N MET A 271 4.71 20.58 -3.50
CA MET A 271 5.79 21.48 -3.12
C MET A 271 5.50 22.95 -3.47
N ILE A 272 4.32 23.25 -3.99
CA ILE A 272 3.87 24.63 -4.26
C ILE A 272 3.42 25.27 -2.94
N SER A 273 4.35 25.94 -2.26
CA SER A 273 4.09 26.95 -1.23
C SER A 273 5.09 28.10 -1.35
#